data_AF-A0A147HBT9-F1
#
_entry.id   AF-A0A147HBT9-F1
#
_cell.length_a   1.000
_cell.length_b   1.000
_cell.length_c   1.000
_cell.angle_alpha   90.00
_cell.angle_beta   90.00
_cell.angle_gamma   90.00
#
_symmetry.space_group_name_H-M   'P 1'
#
loop_
_entity.id
_entity.type
_entity.pdbx_description
1 polymer ?
#
loop_
_entity_poly.entity_id
_entity_poly.type
_entity_poly.pdbx_seq_one_letter_code
_entity_poly.pdbx_strand_id
1 'polypeptide(L)'
;MDFLALVALAAIGLHFLRRRDQHARIALLGSRLAPYRIEPQMETLLDGYLRWLDEADVDRRRQIWQTLSATEQSLAEQLRRFAADVAGLEAPLAQVSKLPMWLPWAQPLLSGRLLFDVRRAFAIHAEGVAAVAANEPGLDDKARAYMMSAELLLLQHTCHWFCRSKTVAGARLLARHGTSYTQVLASVSPRTRDAYVALTGR
;
A
#
# COMPACT_ATOMS: atom_id res chain seq x y z
N MET A 1 -2.09 19.39 -41.48
CA MET A 1 -2.69 20.04 -40.30
C MET A 1 -3.70 19.12 -39.60
N ASP A 2 -4.42 18.25 -40.34
CA ASP A 2 -5.46 17.39 -39.76
C ASP A 2 -4.97 16.19 -38.93
N PHE A 3 -3.82 15.59 -39.28
CA PHE A 3 -3.30 14.45 -38.52
C PHE A 3 -2.93 14.82 -37.07
N LEU A 4 -2.24 15.95 -36.87
CA LEU A 4 -1.89 16.43 -35.53
C LEU A 4 -3.13 16.79 -34.71
N ALA A 5 -4.14 17.40 -35.33
CA ALA A 5 -5.41 17.70 -34.67
C ALA A 5 -6.16 16.42 -34.25
N LEU A 6 -6.19 15.39 -35.11
CA LEU A 6 -6.77 14.08 -34.80
C LEU A 6 -6.03 13.37 -33.67
N VAL A 7 -4.68 13.39 -33.68
CA VAL A 7 -3.86 12.83 -32.60
C VAL A 7 -4.11 13.57 -31.28
N ALA A 8 -4.20 14.90 -31.31
CA ALA A 8 -4.50 15.70 -30.12
C ALA A 8 -5.89 15.38 -29.56
N LEU A 9 -6.92 15.30 -30.40
CA LEU A 9 -8.28 14.91 -30.01
C LEU A 9 -8.31 13.50 -29.39
N ALA A 10 -7.62 12.54 -30.01
CA ALA A 10 -7.50 11.18 -29.49
C ALA A 10 -6.78 11.16 -28.13
N ALA A 11 -5.70 11.91 -27.97
CA ALA A 11 -4.96 12.03 -26.71
C ALA A 11 -5.82 12.63 -25.60
N ILE A 12 -6.61 13.67 -25.89
CA ILE A 12 -7.56 14.28 -24.96
C ILE A 12 -8.62 13.26 -24.54
N GLY A 13 -9.25 12.57 -25.51
CA GLY A 13 -10.24 11.54 -25.22
C GLY A 13 -9.68 10.42 -24.34
N LEU A 14 -8.47 9.95 -24.63
CA LEU A 14 -7.77 8.95 -23.84
C LEU A 14 -7.48 9.43 -22.41
N HIS A 15 -7.11 10.70 -22.25
CA HIS A 15 -6.88 11.31 -20.95
C HIS A 15 -8.15 11.32 -20.08
N PHE A 16 -9.29 11.70 -20.65
CA PHE A 16 -10.57 11.70 -19.94
C PHE A 16 -11.02 10.30 -19.52
N LEU A 17 -10.89 9.31 -20.41
CA LEU A 17 -11.21 7.91 -20.10
C LEU A 17 -10.33 7.38 -18.97
N ARG A 18 -9.02 7.65 -19.02
CA ARG A 18 -8.08 7.27 -17.96
C ARG A 18 -8.45 7.89 -16.61
N ARG A 19 -8.78 9.19 -16.59
CA ARG A 19 -9.20 9.87 -15.35
C ARG A 19 -10.46 9.25 -14.78
N ARG A 20 -11.47 8.97 -15.62
CA ARG A 20 -12.73 8.37 -15.17
C ARG A 20 -12.51 6.99 -14.55
N ASP A 21 -11.73 6.11 -15.21
CA ASP A 21 -11.36 4.78 -14.66
C ASP A 21 -10.61 4.92 -13.33
N GLN A 22 -9.64 5.83 -13.26
CA GLN A 22 -8.87 6.10 -12.04
C GLN A 22 -9.77 6.59 -10.89
N HIS A 23 -10.69 7.53 -11.16
CA HIS A 23 -11.63 8.03 -10.15
C HIS A 23 -12.59 6.93 -9.67
N ALA A 24 -13.09 6.10 -10.57
CA ALA A 24 -13.97 4.98 -10.21
C ALA A 24 -13.23 3.97 -9.31
N ARG A 25 -11.96 3.66 -9.61
CA ARG A 25 -11.11 2.82 -8.76
C ARG A 25 -10.83 3.48 -7.42
N ILE A 26 -10.43 4.74 -7.38
CA ILE A 26 -10.20 5.45 -6.11
C ILE A 26 -11.48 5.45 -5.25
N ALA A 27 -12.64 5.73 -5.83
CA ALA A 27 -13.92 5.71 -5.13
C ALA A 27 -14.26 4.30 -4.61
N LEU A 28 -14.04 3.27 -5.40
CA LEU A 28 -14.26 1.88 -4.98
C LEU A 28 -13.38 1.49 -3.80
N LEU A 29 -12.07 1.75 -3.87
CA LEU A 29 -11.16 1.44 -2.77
C LEU A 29 -11.47 2.31 -1.53
N GLY A 30 -11.74 3.60 -1.74
CA GLY A 30 -12.14 4.52 -0.69
C GLY A 30 -13.41 4.07 0.03
N SER A 31 -14.41 3.54 -0.69
CA SER A 31 -15.64 3.00 -0.08
C SER A 31 -15.38 1.79 0.83
N ARG A 32 -14.36 0.97 0.51
CA ARG A 32 -13.96 -0.17 1.34
C ARG A 32 -13.06 0.23 2.51
N LEU A 33 -12.26 1.28 2.34
CA LEU A 33 -11.40 1.83 3.41
C LEU A 33 -12.17 2.69 4.41
N ALA A 34 -13.23 3.38 4.00
CA ALA A 34 -13.95 4.36 4.81
C ALA A 34 -14.41 3.87 6.20
N PRO A 35 -14.82 2.60 6.41
CA PRO A 35 -15.18 2.09 7.73
C PRO A 35 -13.98 1.95 8.70
N TYR A 36 -12.75 2.04 8.19
CA TYR A 36 -11.53 1.76 8.94
C TYR A 36 -10.72 3.04 9.23
N ARG A 37 -9.91 2.98 10.28
CA ARG A 37 -8.97 4.03 10.69
C ARG A 37 -7.51 3.68 10.37
N ILE A 38 -7.30 2.92 9.29
CA ILE A 38 -5.98 2.46 8.85
C ILE A 38 -5.03 3.65 8.63
N GLU A 39 -5.42 4.64 7.81
CA GLU A 39 -4.55 5.78 7.50
C GLU A 39 -4.17 6.61 8.75
N PRO A 40 -5.12 7.05 9.62
CA PRO A 40 -4.78 7.76 10.85
C PRO A 40 -3.89 6.95 11.81
N GLN A 41 -4.10 5.65 11.91
CA GLN A 41 -3.28 4.79 12.78
C GLN A 41 -1.87 4.59 12.23
N MET A 42 -1.72 4.48 10.91
CA MET A 42 -0.41 4.44 10.27
C MET A 42 0.37 5.73 10.56
N GLU A 43 -0.25 6.89 10.41
CA GLU A 43 0.35 8.19 10.74
C GLU A 43 0.77 8.24 12.22
N THR A 44 -0.14 7.86 13.12
CA THR A 44 0.12 7.80 14.57
C THR A 44 1.33 6.91 14.91
N LEU A 45 1.47 5.77 14.23
CA LEU A 45 2.60 4.86 14.44
C LEU A 45 3.90 5.44 13.90
N LEU A 46 3.91 5.91 12.65
CA LEU A 46 5.12 6.42 12.00
C LEU A 46 5.69 7.64 12.77
N ASP A 47 4.85 8.61 13.13
CA ASP A 47 5.26 9.76 13.94
C ASP A 47 5.60 9.35 15.37
N GLY A 48 4.82 8.41 15.90
CA GLY A 48 5.00 7.86 17.23
C GLY A 48 6.34 7.18 17.45
N TYR A 49 6.83 6.40 16.47
CA TYR A 49 8.14 5.75 16.54
C TYR A 49 9.28 6.75 16.55
N LEU A 50 9.22 7.82 15.74
CA LEU A 50 10.24 8.86 15.75
C LEU A 50 10.31 9.55 17.11
N ARG A 51 9.15 9.93 17.66
CA ARG A 51 9.05 10.51 19.00
C ARG A 51 9.54 9.55 20.09
N TRP A 52 9.24 8.26 19.96
CA TRP A 52 9.70 7.23 20.91
C TRP A 52 11.22 7.07 20.89
N LEU A 53 11.85 7.12 19.70
CA LEU A 53 13.30 7.06 19.54
C LEU A 53 14.01 8.26 20.17
N ASP A 54 13.41 9.45 20.06
CA ASP A 54 13.97 10.71 20.56
C ASP A 54 13.72 10.95 22.07
N GLU A 55 12.84 10.17 22.71
CA GLU A 55 12.49 10.35 24.12
C GLU A 55 13.61 9.88 25.06
N ALA A 56 14.18 10.77 25.88
CA ALA A 56 15.30 10.44 26.77
C ALA A 56 14.86 9.76 28.07
N ASP A 57 13.66 10.06 28.57
CA ASP A 57 13.15 9.49 29.81
C ASP A 57 12.69 8.04 29.58
N VAL A 58 13.24 7.10 30.35
CA VAL A 58 13.01 5.66 30.18
C VAL A 58 11.57 5.25 30.50
N ASP A 59 10.96 5.86 31.52
CA ASP A 59 9.60 5.51 31.93
C ASP A 59 8.58 6.08 30.94
N ARG A 60 8.80 7.32 30.48
CA ARG A 60 8.01 7.93 29.42
C ARG A 60 8.15 7.19 28.10
N ARG A 61 9.37 6.78 27.72
CA ARG A 61 9.64 5.96 26.54
C ARG A 61 8.88 4.63 26.61
N ARG A 62 8.85 3.97 27.78
CA ARG A 62 8.08 2.74 28.00
C ARG A 62 6.58 2.96 27.84
N GLN A 63 6.04 4.07 28.37
CA GLN A 63 4.64 4.43 28.23
C GLN A 63 4.25 4.70 26.77
N ILE A 64 5.10 5.42 26.02
CA ILE A 64 4.91 5.66 24.58
C ILE A 64 4.86 4.31 23.85
N TRP A 65 5.80 3.41 24.12
CA TRP A 65 5.83 2.09 23.49
C TRP A 65 4.56 1.28 23.72
N GLN A 66 4.04 1.25 24.96
CA GLN A 66 2.78 0.55 25.26
C GLN A 66 1.61 1.09 24.42
N THR A 67 1.58 2.40 24.19
CA THR A 67 0.54 3.04 23.36
C THR A 67 0.71 2.68 21.87
N LEU A 68 1.95 2.65 21.37
CA LEU A 68 2.26 2.27 19.99
C LEU A 68 1.95 0.80 19.76
N SER A 69 2.35 -0.10 20.64
CA SER A 69 2.05 -1.54 20.57
C SER A 69 0.54 -1.83 20.55
N ALA A 70 -0.24 -1.11 21.37
CA ALA A 70 -1.71 -1.20 21.30
C ALA A 70 -2.27 -0.69 19.96
N THR A 71 -1.67 0.36 19.40
CA THR A 71 -2.05 0.91 18.09
C THR A 71 -1.68 -0.05 16.95
N GLU A 72 -0.53 -0.73 17.02
CA GLU A 72 -0.12 -1.78 16.08
C GLU A 72 -1.13 -2.91 16.03
N GLN A 73 -1.55 -3.43 17.20
CA GLN A 73 -2.54 -4.50 17.29
C GLN A 73 -3.90 -4.07 16.72
N SER A 74 -4.35 -2.84 17.05
CA SER A 74 -5.59 -2.29 16.52
C SER A 74 -5.55 -2.11 15.00
N LEU A 75 -4.43 -1.64 14.47
CA LEU A 75 -4.21 -1.48 13.03
C LEU A 75 -4.18 -2.83 12.32
N ALA A 76 -3.48 -3.82 12.87
CA ALA A 76 -3.44 -5.18 12.32
C ALA A 76 -4.84 -5.79 12.21
N GLU A 77 -5.66 -5.66 13.26
CA GLU A 77 -7.03 -6.16 13.26
C GLU A 77 -7.92 -5.45 12.21
N GLN A 78 -7.80 -4.13 12.10
CA GLN A 78 -8.52 -3.37 11.07
C GLN A 78 -8.07 -3.75 9.66
N LEU A 79 -6.77 -3.95 9.45
CA LEU A 79 -6.23 -4.34 8.15
C LEU A 79 -6.66 -5.75 7.74
N ARG A 80 -6.78 -6.69 8.69
CA ARG A 80 -7.34 -8.03 8.44
C ARG A 80 -8.79 -7.98 8.04
N ARG A 81 -9.62 -7.21 8.76
CA ARG A 81 -11.04 -7.00 8.39
C ARG A 81 -11.18 -6.32 7.04
N PHE A 82 -10.38 -5.30 6.77
CA PHE A 82 -10.33 -4.66 5.45
C PHE A 82 -9.95 -5.64 4.34
N ALA A 83 -8.93 -6.48 4.55
CA ALA A 83 -8.54 -7.49 3.57
C ALA A 83 -9.65 -8.51 3.32
N ALA A 84 -10.40 -8.91 4.37
CA ALA A 84 -11.56 -9.78 4.24
C ALA A 84 -12.70 -9.13 3.43
N ASP A 85 -13.01 -7.85 3.69
CA ASP A 85 -14.02 -7.10 2.93
C ASP A 85 -13.63 -6.96 1.45
N VAL A 86 -12.36 -6.67 1.19
CA VAL A 86 -11.83 -6.53 -0.17
C VAL A 86 -11.77 -7.88 -0.87
N ALA A 87 -11.62 -9.00 -0.16
CA ALA A 87 -11.68 -10.34 -0.75
C ALA A 87 -13.01 -10.59 -1.48
N GLY A 88 -14.10 -9.99 -0.98
CA GLY A 88 -15.44 -10.04 -1.58
C GLY A 88 -15.64 -9.19 -2.85
N LEU A 89 -14.65 -8.40 -3.29
CA LEU A 89 -14.74 -7.69 -4.57
C LEU A 89 -14.83 -8.67 -5.74
N GLU A 90 -15.68 -8.33 -6.72
CA GLU A 90 -15.74 -9.09 -7.97
C GLU A 90 -14.37 -9.10 -8.67
N ALA A 91 -14.00 -10.27 -9.21
CA ALA A 91 -12.70 -10.47 -9.80
C ALA A 91 -12.32 -9.40 -10.86
N PRO A 92 -13.19 -8.96 -11.79
CA PRO A 92 -12.83 -7.93 -12.77
C PRO A 92 -12.39 -6.59 -12.15
N LEU A 93 -13.02 -6.19 -11.03
CA LEU A 93 -12.71 -4.95 -10.31
C LEU A 93 -11.41 -5.06 -9.51
N ALA A 94 -11.10 -6.27 -9.01
CA ALA A 94 -9.89 -6.57 -8.25
C ALA A 94 -8.63 -6.75 -9.11
N GLN A 95 -8.78 -7.03 -10.41
CA GLN A 95 -7.66 -7.22 -11.31
C GLN A 95 -6.97 -5.88 -11.64
N VAL A 96 -5.64 -5.88 -11.54
CA VAL A 96 -4.76 -4.74 -11.82
C VAL A 96 -3.63 -5.13 -12.78
N SER A 97 -3.16 -4.16 -13.57
CA SER A 97 -2.14 -4.41 -14.59
C SER A 97 -0.73 -4.12 -14.08
N LYS A 98 0.22 -4.99 -14.46
CA LYS A 98 1.66 -4.83 -14.21
C LYS A 98 2.34 -3.86 -15.19
N LEU A 99 1.64 -3.42 -16.24
CA LEU A 99 2.20 -2.55 -17.26
C LEU A 99 2.58 -1.17 -16.70
N PRO A 100 3.65 -0.54 -17.23
CA PRO A 100 4.06 0.80 -16.82
C PRO A 100 3.10 1.90 -17.32
N MET A 101 2.25 1.58 -18.31
CA MET A 101 1.30 2.53 -18.92
C MET A 101 -0.14 2.01 -18.87
N TRP A 102 -1.10 2.93 -18.85
CA TRP A 102 -2.52 2.62 -18.93
C TRP A 102 -2.92 2.40 -20.39
N LEU A 103 -3.62 1.30 -20.65
CA LEU A 103 -4.23 0.99 -21.94
C LEU A 103 -5.73 0.74 -21.73
N PRO A 104 -6.62 1.46 -22.45
CA PRO A 104 -8.06 1.26 -22.37
C PRO A 104 -8.41 -0.13 -22.91
N TRP A 105 -9.36 -0.81 -22.25
CA TRP A 105 -9.89 -2.11 -22.67
C TRP A 105 -8.86 -3.22 -22.91
N ALA A 106 -7.59 -3.02 -22.53
CA ALA A 106 -6.56 -4.03 -22.70
C ALA A 106 -6.72 -5.19 -21.71
N GLN A 107 -7.39 -4.97 -20.58
CA GLN A 107 -7.44 -5.93 -19.48
C GLN A 107 -7.95 -7.33 -19.87
N PRO A 108 -9.02 -7.50 -20.69
CA PRO A 108 -9.42 -8.82 -21.19
C PRO A 108 -8.44 -9.46 -22.18
N LEU A 109 -7.57 -8.65 -22.81
CA LEU A 109 -6.60 -9.07 -23.82
C LEU A 109 -5.22 -9.36 -23.21
N LEU A 110 -4.97 -8.90 -21.97
CA LEU A 110 -3.69 -9.12 -21.29
C LEU A 110 -3.60 -10.57 -20.81
N SER A 111 -2.46 -11.20 -21.09
CA SER A 111 -2.17 -12.51 -20.50
C SER A 111 -2.15 -12.43 -18.96
N GLY A 112 -2.49 -13.54 -18.29
CA GLY A 112 -2.47 -13.62 -16.83
C GLY A 112 -1.11 -13.27 -16.19
N ARG A 113 -0.01 -13.27 -16.97
CA ARG A 113 1.32 -12.83 -16.51
C ARG A 113 1.42 -11.31 -16.32
N LEU A 114 0.63 -10.53 -17.06
CA LEU A 114 0.63 -9.07 -17.04
C LEU A 114 -0.43 -8.49 -16.10
N LEU A 115 -1.20 -9.35 -15.45
CA LEU A 115 -2.22 -9.01 -14.48
C LEU A 115 -1.90 -9.64 -13.13
N PHE A 116 -2.45 -9.09 -12.07
CA PHE A 116 -2.59 -9.80 -10.81
C PHE A 116 -3.81 -9.30 -10.06
N ASP A 117 -4.21 -10.07 -9.05
CA ASP A 117 -5.34 -9.75 -8.19
C ASP A 117 -4.91 -8.92 -6.98
N VAL A 118 -5.40 -7.68 -6.87
CA VAL A 118 -5.02 -6.77 -5.76
C VAL A 118 -5.47 -7.28 -4.39
N ARG A 119 -6.51 -8.14 -4.33
CA ARG A 119 -6.98 -8.74 -3.07
C ARG A 119 -5.87 -9.55 -2.41
N ARG A 120 -5.03 -10.23 -3.22
CA ARG A 120 -3.86 -10.97 -2.72
C ARG A 120 -2.81 -10.04 -2.14
N ALA A 121 -2.62 -8.84 -2.69
CA ALA A 121 -1.68 -7.87 -2.16
C ALA A 121 -2.13 -7.36 -0.78
N PHE A 122 -3.43 -7.07 -0.61
CA PHE A 122 -3.97 -6.67 0.69
C PHE A 122 -3.94 -7.80 1.72
N ALA A 123 -4.15 -9.05 1.31
CA ALA A 123 -3.98 -10.21 2.18
C ALA A 123 -2.52 -10.34 2.67
N ILE A 124 -1.54 -10.18 1.77
CA ILE A 124 -0.11 -10.17 2.13
C ILE A 124 0.18 -9.09 3.19
N HIS A 125 -0.31 -7.87 2.99
CA HIS A 125 -0.12 -6.78 3.96
C HIS A 125 -0.79 -7.05 5.31
N ALA A 126 -2.02 -7.57 5.29
CA ALA A 126 -2.73 -7.90 6.52
C ALA A 126 -2.00 -8.97 7.34
N GLU A 127 -1.44 -9.99 6.68
CA GLU A 127 -0.62 -11.02 7.32
C GLU A 127 0.71 -10.47 7.84
N GLY A 128 1.43 -9.70 7.02
CA GLY A 128 2.72 -9.10 7.38
C GLY A 128 2.62 -8.18 8.60
N VAL A 129 1.68 -7.23 8.57
CA VAL A 129 1.44 -6.31 9.69
C VAL A 129 1.00 -7.07 10.94
N ALA A 130 0.14 -8.09 10.81
CA ALA A 130 -0.28 -8.89 11.96
C ALA A 130 0.88 -9.67 12.60
N ALA A 131 1.76 -10.26 11.78
CA ALA A 131 2.93 -11.00 12.28
C ALA A 131 3.91 -10.08 13.03
N VAL A 132 4.14 -8.86 12.52
CA VAL A 132 4.99 -7.88 13.20
C VAL A 132 4.32 -7.35 14.48
N ALA A 133 3.02 -7.08 14.47
CA ALA A 133 2.26 -6.62 15.64
C ALA A 133 2.21 -7.68 16.76
N ALA A 134 2.16 -8.97 16.39
CA ALA A 134 2.27 -10.09 17.33
C ALA A 134 3.72 -10.36 17.78
N ASN A 135 4.70 -9.68 17.16
CA ASN A 135 6.13 -9.91 17.32
C ASN A 135 6.53 -11.38 17.12
N GLU A 136 5.93 -12.07 16.14
CA GLU A 136 6.27 -13.45 15.80
C GLU A 136 7.78 -13.67 15.56
N PRO A 137 8.53 -12.73 14.94
CA PRO A 137 9.97 -12.92 14.74
C PRO A 137 10.81 -12.68 16.01
N GLY A 138 10.22 -12.29 17.14
CA GLY A 138 10.92 -12.06 18.41
C GLY A 138 11.90 -10.88 18.37
N LEU A 139 11.55 -9.81 17.66
CA LEU A 139 12.40 -8.63 17.50
C LEU A 139 12.43 -7.79 18.79
N ASP A 140 13.54 -7.07 18.98
CA ASP A 140 13.55 -5.95 19.93
C ASP A 140 12.62 -4.82 19.45
N ASP A 141 12.27 -3.92 20.37
CA ASP A 141 11.29 -2.84 20.10
C ASP A 141 11.70 -1.95 18.91
N LYS A 142 13.01 -1.69 18.74
CA LYS A 142 13.51 -0.81 17.68
C LYS A 142 13.43 -1.50 16.31
N ALA A 143 13.86 -2.75 16.23
CA ALA A 143 13.80 -3.57 15.02
C ALA A 143 12.34 -3.84 14.63
N ARG A 144 11.45 -4.07 15.61
CA ARG A 144 10.00 -4.19 15.39
C ARG A 144 9.40 -2.90 14.84
N ALA A 145 9.68 -1.75 15.46
CA ALA A 145 9.21 -0.45 14.98
C ALA A 145 9.69 -0.15 13.55
N TYR A 146 10.95 -0.47 13.26
CA TYR A 146 11.53 -0.31 11.94
C TYR A 146 10.84 -1.20 10.88
N MET A 147 10.66 -2.49 11.19
CA MET A 147 9.98 -3.42 10.29
C MET A 147 8.51 -3.06 10.11
N MET A 148 7.80 -2.71 11.18
CA MET A 148 6.42 -2.23 11.11
C MET A 148 6.32 -1.00 10.20
N SER A 149 7.20 -0.01 10.39
CA SER A 149 7.25 1.18 9.52
C SER A 149 7.42 0.79 8.05
N ALA A 150 8.29 -0.16 7.73
CA ALA A 150 8.47 -0.66 6.37
C ALA A 150 7.20 -1.34 5.82
N GLU A 151 6.53 -2.20 6.59
CA GLU A 151 5.28 -2.85 6.19
C GLU A 151 4.19 -1.81 5.87
N LEU A 152 4.05 -0.78 6.72
CA LEU A 152 3.07 0.30 6.53
C LEU A 152 3.38 1.16 5.29
N LEU A 153 4.64 1.50 5.06
CA LEU A 153 5.05 2.24 3.87
C LEU A 153 4.89 1.41 2.59
N LEU A 154 5.11 0.10 2.64
CA LEU A 154 4.87 -0.79 1.49
C LEU A 154 3.37 -0.90 1.19
N LEU A 155 2.51 -1.01 2.22
CA LEU A 155 1.05 -0.96 2.08
C LEU A 155 0.62 0.35 1.42
N GLN A 156 1.12 1.50 1.91
CA GLN A 156 0.80 2.80 1.34
C GLN A 156 1.24 2.90 -0.12
N HIS A 157 2.42 2.40 -0.46
CA HIS A 157 2.90 2.39 -1.84
C HIS A 157 2.03 1.47 -2.73
N THR A 158 1.59 0.32 -2.21
CA THR A 158 0.79 -0.68 -2.94
C THR A 158 -0.52 -0.11 -3.52
N CYS A 159 -1.09 0.95 -2.93
CA CYS A 159 -2.30 1.59 -3.47
C CYS A 159 -2.12 2.07 -4.93
N HIS A 160 -0.89 2.33 -5.37
CA HIS A 160 -0.61 2.76 -6.75
C HIS A 160 -1.01 1.71 -7.79
N TRP A 161 -1.08 0.43 -7.42
CA TRP A 161 -1.51 -0.63 -8.35
C TRP A 161 -2.98 -0.48 -8.70
N PHE A 162 -3.78 -0.05 -7.73
CA PHE A 162 -5.20 0.21 -7.92
C PHE A 162 -5.43 1.58 -8.56
N CYS A 163 -4.78 2.61 -8.03
CA CYS A 163 -4.94 4.00 -8.48
C CYS A 163 -4.10 4.36 -9.72
N ARG A 164 -3.25 3.45 -10.22
CA ARG A 164 -2.37 3.62 -11.40
C ARG A 164 -1.48 4.88 -11.39
N SER A 165 -0.85 5.13 -10.25
CA SER A 165 -0.07 6.36 -9.97
C SER A 165 1.31 6.08 -9.35
N LYS A 166 2.06 5.11 -9.89
CA LYS A 166 3.36 4.67 -9.33
C LYS A 166 4.35 5.81 -9.09
N THR A 167 4.49 6.73 -10.05
CA THR A 167 5.40 7.89 -9.93
C THR A 167 5.02 8.77 -8.74
N VAL A 168 3.72 9.03 -8.55
CA VAL A 168 3.21 9.80 -7.40
C VAL A 168 3.44 9.05 -6.10
N ALA A 169 3.23 7.74 -6.06
CA ALA A 169 3.46 6.93 -4.87
C ALA A 169 4.95 6.89 -4.48
N GLY A 170 5.85 6.71 -5.44
CA GLY A 170 7.29 6.74 -5.20
C GLY A 170 7.78 8.12 -4.76
N ALA A 171 7.29 9.20 -5.41
CA ALA A 171 7.62 10.56 -5.01
C ALA A 171 7.12 10.88 -3.58
N ARG A 172 5.95 10.36 -3.20
CA ARG A 172 5.41 10.53 -1.84
C ARG A 172 6.30 9.87 -0.78
N LEU A 173 6.80 8.66 -1.03
CA LEU A 173 7.72 7.99 -0.09
C LEU A 173 8.98 8.83 0.14
N LEU A 174 9.60 9.32 -0.94
CA LEU A 174 10.80 10.16 -0.84
C LEU A 174 10.50 11.49 -0.13
N ALA A 175 9.45 12.19 -0.56
CA ALA A 175 9.13 13.51 -0.04
C ALA A 175 8.68 13.52 1.42
N ARG A 176 7.98 12.48 1.89
CA ARG A 176 7.44 12.41 3.26
C ARG A 176 8.30 11.62 4.23
N HIS A 177 8.99 10.59 3.77
CA HIS A 177 9.68 9.63 4.64
C HIS A 177 11.17 9.48 4.31
N GLY A 178 11.69 10.22 3.31
CA GLY A 178 13.10 10.19 2.94
C GLY A 178 13.58 8.81 2.47
N THR A 179 12.67 7.93 2.04
CA THR A 179 12.99 6.54 1.68
C THR A 179 12.48 6.18 0.30
N SER A 180 13.21 5.29 -0.38
CA SER A 180 12.84 4.76 -1.69
C SER A 180 12.01 3.49 -1.56
N TYR A 181 11.24 3.16 -2.61
CA TYR A 181 10.51 1.89 -2.67
C TYR A 181 11.43 0.67 -2.49
N THR A 182 12.64 0.72 -3.05
CA THR A 182 13.61 -0.39 -2.95
C THR A 182 14.10 -0.58 -1.52
N GLN A 183 14.34 0.51 -0.78
CA GLN A 183 14.67 0.44 0.65
C GLN A 183 13.49 -0.10 1.46
N VAL A 184 12.28 0.42 1.24
CA VAL A 184 11.07 -0.09 1.92
C VAL A 184 10.91 -1.60 1.69
N LEU A 185 11.01 -2.07 0.45
CA LEU A 185 10.86 -3.48 0.12
C LEU A 185 11.99 -4.36 0.71
N ALA A 186 13.20 -3.82 0.88
CA ALA A 186 14.28 -4.53 1.54
C ALA A 186 14.06 -4.66 3.05
N SER A 187 13.33 -3.72 3.65
CA SER A 187 13.15 -3.59 5.10
C SER A 187 11.88 -4.23 5.66
N VAL A 188 10.93 -4.66 4.82
CA VAL A 188 9.77 -5.46 5.28
C VAL A 188 10.20 -6.85 5.73
N SER A 189 9.29 -7.58 6.38
CA SER A 189 9.55 -8.98 6.75
C SER A 189 9.89 -9.83 5.52
N PRO A 190 10.76 -10.86 5.65
CA PRO A 190 11.09 -11.75 4.52
C PRO A 190 9.84 -12.37 3.88
N ARG A 191 8.87 -12.77 4.71
CA ARG A 191 7.59 -13.32 4.25
C ARG A 191 6.82 -12.33 3.38
N THR A 192 6.64 -11.08 3.83
CA THR A 192 5.95 -10.05 3.04
C THR A 192 6.70 -9.82 1.73
N ARG A 193 8.03 -9.63 1.79
CA ARG A 193 8.84 -9.36 0.60
C ARG A 193 8.68 -10.45 -0.44
N ASP A 194 8.89 -11.70 -0.07
CA ASP A 194 8.90 -12.82 -1.01
C ASP A 194 7.53 -13.03 -1.64
N ALA A 195 6.46 -12.96 -0.85
CA ALA A 195 5.09 -13.07 -1.34
C ALA A 195 4.70 -11.89 -2.25
N TYR A 196 5.09 -10.67 -1.88
CA TYR A 196 4.79 -9.46 -2.65
C TYR A 196 5.56 -9.41 -3.98
N VAL A 197 6.84 -9.78 -3.99
CA VAL A 197 7.66 -9.89 -5.20
C VAL A 197 7.11 -10.98 -6.11
N ALA A 198 6.75 -12.15 -5.58
CA ALA A 198 6.14 -13.22 -6.37
C ALA A 198 4.81 -12.79 -7.02
N LEU A 199 4.00 -12.01 -6.31
CA LEU A 199 2.73 -11.50 -6.82
C LEU A 199 2.93 -10.44 -7.91
N THR A 200 3.77 -9.45 -7.64
CA THR A 200 3.88 -8.24 -8.46
C THR A 200 4.95 -8.33 -9.56
N GLY A 201 5.92 -9.23 -9.40
CA GLY A 201 7.10 -9.37 -10.27
C GLY A 201 8.09 -8.20 -10.14
N ARG A 202 8.10 -7.51 -9.00
CA ARG A 202 8.89 -6.29 -8.74
C ARG A 202 9.40 -6.22 -7.32
#